data_AF-A0A2V5YA25-F1
#
_entry.id   AF-A0A2V5YA25-F1
#
_cell.length_a   1.000
_cell.length_b   1.000
_cell.length_c   1.000
_cell.angle_alpha   90.00
_cell.angle_beta   90.00
_cell.angle_gamma   90.00
#
_symmetry.space_group_name_H-M   'P 1'
#
loop_
_entity.id
_entity.type
_entity.pdbx_description
1 polymer ?
#
loop_
_entity_poly.entity_id
_entity_poly.type
_entity_poly.pdbx_seq_one_letter_code
_entity_poly.pdbx_strand_id
1 'polypeptide(L)'
;MRFGEIMKQFRAAVPIDYKAHVLQSAGILAFAEPPGILDMVRAGIVLYGISPLPEFQKLLKPAMTWKTRISLVRDIPKGRSISYGRTFVTPRKMRVATLSAGYADGYPWNISNRDAAVLVAGQRCAILGRVTMDLMMIDVSTIDGAEAGDEVILMGRDGNEEISCAELAKTAGTIPWEITTRIGARVQRLYL
;
A
#
# COMPACT_ATOMS: atom_id res chain seq x y z
N MET A 1 -33.17 -2.31 7.52
CA MET A 1 -32.52 -1.14 6.86
C MET A 1 -33.56 -0.37 6.05
N ARG A 2 -33.64 0.98 6.17
CA ARG A 2 -34.62 1.83 5.46
C ARG A 2 -34.71 1.56 3.94
N PHE A 3 -33.58 1.26 3.31
CA PHE A 3 -33.54 0.90 1.89
C PHE A 3 -34.33 -0.37 1.57
N GLY A 4 -34.24 -1.41 2.41
CA GLY A 4 -34.96 -2.66 2.21
C GLY A 4 -36.48 -2.49 2.30
N GLU A 5 -36.97 -1.61 3.17
CA GLU A 5 -38.41 -1.27 3.26
C GLU A 5 -38.90 -0.53 2.01
N ILE A 6 -38.12 0.42 1.51
CA ILE A 6 -38.39 1.12 0.25
C ILE A 6 -38.45 0.10 -0.90
N MET A 7 -37.52 -0.85 -0.97
CA MET A 7 -37.52 -1.87 -2.01
C MET A 7 -38.74 -2.80 -1.94
N LYS A 8 -39.22 -3.15 -0.74
CA LYS A 8 -40.47 -3.92 -0.59
C LYS A 8 -41.67 -3.17 -1.16
N GLN A 9 -41.80 -1.88 -0.84
CA GLN A 9 -42.88 -1.03 -1.37
C GLN A 9 -42.76 -0.87 -2.90
N PHE A 10 -41.56 -0.65 -3.40
CA PHE A 10 -41.31 -0.43 -4.82
C PHE A 10 -41.59 -1.71 -5.64
N ARG A 11 -41.19 -2.89 -5.16
CA ARG A 11 -41.53 -4.18 -5.81
C ARG A 11 -43.04 -4.43 -5.85
N ALA A 12 -43.79 -4.02 -4.83
CA ALA A 12 -45.24 -4.16 -4.81
C ALA A 12 -45.94 -3.18 -5.79
N ALA A 13 -45.42 -1.96 -5.94
CA ALA A 13 -46.02 -0.94 -6.79
C ALA A 13 -45.62 -1.03 -8.27
N VAL A 14 -44.42 -1.54 -8.57
CA VAL A 14 -43.85 -1.59 -9.93
C VAL A 14 -43.31 -3.00 -10.21
N PRO A 15 -44.15 -3.91 -10.75
CA PRO A 15 -43.79 -5.32 -10.96
C PRO A 15 -43.02 -5.51 -12.27
N ILE A 16 -41.89 -4.83 -12.41
CA ILE A 16 -40.93 -5.04 -13.51
C ILE A 16 -39.67 -5.74 -12.98
N ASP A 17 -38.92 -6.43 -13.84
CA ASP A 17 -37.65 -7.04 -13.45
C ASP A 17 -36.55 -5.98 -13.33
N TYR A 18 -35.93 -5.91 -12.16
CA TYR A 18 -34.77 -5.06 -11.88
C TYR A 18 -33.93 -5.66 -10.75
N LYS A 19 -32.66 -5.24 -10.70
CA LYS A 19 -31.71 -5.63 -9.66
C LYS A 19 -31.48 -4.48 -8.69
N ALA A 20 -31.51 -4.77 -7.40
CA ALA A 20 -31.27 -3.82 -6.33
C ALA A 20 -29.97 -4.16 -5.60
N HIS A 21 -29.12 -3.16 -5.38
CA HIS A 21 -27.85 -3.33 -4.71
C HIS A 21 -27.42 -2.07 -3.96
N VAL A 22 -26.94 -2.24 -2.73
CA VAL A 22 -26.44 -1.12 -1.91
C VAL A 22 -25.08 -1.41 -1.27
N LEU A 23 -24.73 -2.69 -1.11
CA LEU A 23 -23.50 -3.09 -0.42
C LEU A 23 -22.28 -2.89 -1.32
N GLN A 24 -21.43 -1.95 -0.92
CA GLN A 24 -20.03 -1.85 -1.35
C GLN A 24 -19.13 -2.74 -0.48
N SER A 25 -17.83 -2.77 -0.73
CA SER A 25 -16.84 -3.57 0.03
C SER A 25 -17.04 -3.62 1.55
N ALA A 26 -17.20 -2.48 2.24
CA ALA A 26 -17.43 -2.48 3.69
C ALA A 26 -18.79 -3.10 4.07
N GLY A 27 -19.83 -2.86 3.26
CA GLY A 27 -21.16 -3.45 3.43
C GLY A 27 -21.16 -4.96 3.26
N ILE A 28 -20.40 -5.47 2.28
CA ILE A 28 -20.23 -6.91 2.05
C ILE A 28 -19.63 -7.60 3.28
N LEU A 29 -18.66 -6.97 3.94
CA LEU A 29 -17.95 -7.55 5.09
C LEU A 29 -18.76 -7.47 6.39
N ALA A 30 -19.34 -6.31 6.70
CA ALA A 30 -19.94 -6.05 8.01
C ALA A 30 -21.47 -6.20 8.06
N PHE A 31 -22.14 -6.22 6.90
CA PHE A 31 -23.60 -6.12 6.81
C PHE A 31 -24.16 -7.10 5.79
N ALA A 32 -23.66 -8.33 5.75
CA ALA A 32 -24.28 -9.40 4.97
C ALA A 32 -25.71 -9.65 5.49
N GLU A 33 -26.68 -8.99 4.85
CA GLU A 33 -28.11 -9.08 5.16
C GLU A 33 -28.65 -10.50 4.87
N PRO A 34 -29.81 -10.87 5.43
CA PRO A 34 -30.48 -12.12 5.09
C PRO A 34 -30.72 -12.22 3.57
N PRO A 35 -30.61 -13.44 2.98
CA PRO A 35 -30.87 -13.65 1.56
C PRO A 35 -32.25 -13.09 1.14
N GLY A 36 -32.31 -12.42 -0.02
CA GLY A 36 -33.57 -12.04 -0.67
C GLY A 36 -33.98 -10.55 -0.63
N ILE A 37 -33.22 -9.67 0.04
CA ILE A 37 -33.49 -8.20 0.02
C ILE A 37 -32.73 -7.49 -1.11
N LEU A 38 -31.50 -7.94 -1.41
CA LEU A 38 -30.62 -7.38 -2.43
C LEU A 38 -30.29 -8.47 -3.46
N ASP A 39 -30.15 -8.07 -4.71
CA ASP A 39 -29.86 -8.98 -5.83
C ASP A 39 -28.37 -9.03 -6.19
N MET A 40 -27.63 -7.96 -5.89
CA MET A 40 -26.21 -7.82 -6.24
C MET A 40 -25.44 -7.04 -5.17
N VAL A 41 -24.11 -7.11 -5.26
CA VAL A 41 -23.17 -6.31 -4.45
C VAL A 41 -22.14 -5.62 -5.34
N ARG A 42 -21.48 -4.57 -4.84
CA ARG A 42 -20.41 -3.83 -5.51
C ARG A 42 -19.08 -4.08 -4.82
N ALA A 43 -18.47 -5.23 -5.12
CA ALA A 43 -17.13 -5.55 -4.62
C ALA A 43 -16.09 -4.65 -5.30
N GLY A 44 -15.38 -3.84 -4.52
CA GLY A 44 -14.30 -2.97 -4.98
C GLY A 44 -12.96 -3.42 -4.40
N ILE A 45 -12.46 -2.68 -3.41
CA ILE A 45 -11.13 -2.90 -2.80
C ILE A 45 -10.90 -4.32 -2.25
N VAL A 46 -11.99 -4.98 -1.83
CA VAL A 46 -11.95 -6.38 -1.36
C VAL A 46 -11.51 -7.36 -2.46
N LEU A 47 -11.76 -7.06 -3.74
CA LEU A 47 -11.26 -7.86 -4.86
C LEU A 47 -9.74 -7.83 -4.96
N TYR A 48 -9.10 -6.79 -4.44
CA TYR A 48 -7.64 -6.65 -4.38
C TYR A 48 -7.05 -7.16 -3.07
N GLY A 49 -7.88 -7.81 -2.24
CA GLY A 49 -7.44 -8.38 -0.97
C GLY A 49 -7.16 -7.35 0.14
N ILE A 50 -7.69 -6.14 -0.01
CA ILE A 50 -7.51 -5.05 0.95
C ILE A 50 -8.86 -4.79 1.62
N SER A 51 -8.86 -4.80 2.96
CA SER A 51 -10.07 -4.53 3.72
C SER A 51 -10.26 -3.02 3.95
N PRO A 52 -11.46 -2.47 3.70
CA PRO A 52 -11.81 -1.12 4.18
C PRO A 52 -12.09 -1.08 5.69
N LEU A 53 -12.18 -2.25 6.34
CA LEU A 53 -12.45 -2.43 7.76
C LEU A 53 -11.33 -3.31 8.36
N PRO A 54 -10.36 -2.75 9.11
CA PRO A 54 -9.13 -3.45 9.51
C PRO A 54 -9.34 -4.83 10.16
N GLU A 55 -10.40 -5.00 10.95
CA GLU A 55 -10.77 -6.23 11.64
C GLU A 55 -11.06 -7.41 10.68
N PHE A 56 -11.47 -7.13 9.45
CA PHE A 56 -11.74 -8.13 8.42
C PHE A 56 -10.53 -8.44 7.53
N GLN A 57 -9.38 -7.77 7.71
CA GLN A 57 -8.21 -7.97 6.85
C GLN A 57 -7.70 -9.42 6.85
N LYS A 58 -7.87 -10.16 7.95
CA LYS A 58 -7.45 -11.58 8.05
C LYS A 58 -8.23 -12.52 7.12
N LEU A 59 -9.40 -12.10 6.63
CA LEU A 59 -10.21 -12.87 5.68
C LEU A 59 -9.77 -12.65 4.23
N LEU A 60 -8.89 -11.68 3.99
CA LEU A 60 -8.50 -11.22 2.66
C LEU A 60 -7.00 -11.43 2.44
N LYS A 61 -6.65 -11.88 1.23
CA LYS A 61 -5.26 -12.04 0.80
C LYS A 61 -4.90 -10.93 -0.19
N PRO A 62 -3.98 -10.01 0.13
CA PRO A 62 -3.54 -8.95 -0.78
C PRO A 62 -3.12 -9.52 -2.14
N ALA A 63 -3.61 -8.89 -3.22
CA ALA A 63 -3.39 -9.35 -4.59
C ALA A 63 -2.19 -8.69 -5.29
N MET A 64 -1.53 -7.72 -4.64
CA MET A 64 -0.46 -6.91 -5.24
C MET A 64 0.77 -6.87 -4.33
N THR A 65 1.93 -7.02 -4.95
CA THR A 65 3.25 -6.73 -4.35
C THR A 65 3.95 -5.73 -5.24
N TRP A 66 4.37 -4.60 -4.68
CA TRP A 66 5.13 -3.58 -5.39
C TRP A 66 6.61 -3.68 -5.02
N LYS A 67 7.44 -3.88 -6.04
CA LYS A 67 8.88 -4.11 -5.89
C LYS A 67 9.70 -3.07 -6.65
N THR A 68 10.93 -2.89 -6.22
CA THR A 68 11.99 -2.19 -6.95
C THR A 68 13.33 -2.90 -6.72
N ARG A 69 14.44 -2.31 -7.15
CA ARG A 69 15.80 -2.81 -6.90
C ARG A 69 16.70 -1.74 -6.30
N ILE A 70 17.71 -2.21 -5.57
CA ILE A 70 18.84 -1.38 -5.17
C ILE A 70 19.65 -1.00 -6.42
N SER A 71 19.89 0.29 -6.65
CA SER A 71 20.72 0.79 -7.75
C SER A 71 22.16 1.09 -7.31
N LEU A 72 22.36 1.43 -6.04
CA LEU A 72 23.66 1.78 -5.49
C LEU A 72 23.69 1.55 -3.99
N VAL A 73 24.83 1.07 -3.47
CA VAL A 73 25.10 0.98 -2.03
C VAL A 73 26.36 1.75 -1.69
N ARG A 74 26.33 2.55 -0.62
CA ARG A 74 27.47 3.34 -0.14
C ARG A 74 27.56 3.32 1.39
N ASP A 75 28.78 3.27 1.89
CA ASP A 75 29.08 3.58 3.29
C ASP A 75 29.13 5.10 3.49
N ILE A 76 28.33 5.60 4.43
CA ILE A 76 28.19 7.01 4.73
C ILE A 76 28.66 7.28 6.16
N PRO A 77 29.66 8.16 6.38
CA PRO A 77 30.10 8.55 7.72
C PRO A 77 28.98 9.25 8.53
N LYS A 78 29.16 9.31 9.86
CA LYS A 78 28.32 10.13 10.76
C LYS A 78 28.35 11.62 10.33
N GLY A 79 27.23 12.32 10.49
CA GLY A 79 27.12 13.76 10.25
C GLY A 79 26.92 14.17 8.79
N ARG A 80 26.65 13.23 7.89
CA ARG A 80 26.36 13.50 6.47
C ARG A 80 24.87 13.64 6.24
N SER A 81 24.47 14.64 5.47
CA SER A 81 23.06 14.82 5.09
C SER A 81 22.67 13.91 3.94
N ILE A 82 21.45 13.37 3.98
CA ILE A 82 20.86 12.53 2.92
C ILE A 82 19.63 13.23 2.32
N SER A 83 19.52 13.16 0.99
CA SER A 83 18.42 13.73 0.20
C SER A 83 18.29 15.26 0.26
N TYR A 84 17.24 15.76 -0.37
CA TYR A 84 16.91 17.18 -0.46
C TYR A 84 16.56 17.79 0.89
N GLY A 85 16.89 19.07 1.04
CA GLY A 85 16.59 19.86 2.24
C GLY A 85 17.37 19.42 3.49
N ARG A 86 18.28 18.44 3.36
CA ARG A 86 19.13 17.93 4.45
C ARG A 86 18.29 17.51 5.67
N THR A 87 17.10 16.96 5.43
CA THR A 87 16.13 16.62 6.49
C THR A 87 16.54 15.42 7.32
N PHE A 88 17.46 14.60 6.81
CA PHE A 88 18.08 13.51 7.54
C PHE A 88 19.60 13.70 7.58
N VAL A 89 20.19 13.55 8.77
CA VAL A 89 21.63 13.58 8.99
C VAL A 89 22.02 12.27 9.68
N THR A 90 23.01 11.57 9.14
CA THR A 90 23.42 10.26 9.65
C THR A 90 23.87 10.34 11.12
N PRO A 91 23.19 9.67 12.07
CA PRO A 91 23.55 9.73 13.48
C PRO A 91 24.81 8.89 13.82
N ARG A 92 25.16 7.96 12.92
CA ARG A 92 26.28 7.02 13.03
C ARG A 92 26.86 6.74 11.64
N LYS A 93 27.93 5.94 11.54
CA LYS A 93 28.32 5.34 10.26
C LYS A 93 27.18 4.42 9.81
N MET A 94 26.70 4.60 8.59
CA MET A 94 25.56 3.86 8.04
C MET A 94 25.88 3.31 6.65
N ARG A 95 25.32 2.17 6.31
CA ARG A 95 25.30 1.66 4.94
C ARG A 95 23.97 2.05 4.31
N VAL A 96 24.02 2.84 3.24
CA VAL A 96 22.84 3.44 2.61
C VAL A 96 22.69 2.89 1.21
N ALA A 97 21.50 2.38 0.91
CA ALA A 97 21.12 1.95 -0.42
C ALA A 97 20.25 3.02 -1.11
N THR A 98 20.44 3.19 -2.41
CA THR A 98 19.58 4.00 -3.29
C THR A 98 18.69 3.05 -4.07
N LEU A 99 17.40 3.38 -4.15
CA LEU A 99 16.38 2.61 -4.86
C LEU A 99 15.96 3.35 -6.13
N SER A 100 15.69 2.61 -7.21
CA SER A 100 15.14 3.15 -8.46
C SER A 100 13.60 3.22 -8.41
N ALA A 101 13.07 4.01 -7.49
CA ALA A 101 11.66 4.35 -7.41
C ALA A 101 11.47 5.67 -6.67
N GLY A 102 10.46 6.45 -7.03
CA GLY A 102 10.12 7.70 -6.35
C GLY A 102 8.66 8.12 -6.53
N TYR A 103 8.37 9.39 -6.28
CA TYR A 103 6.99 9.89 -6.33
C TYR A 103 6.41 9.94 -7.74
N ALA A 104 7.23 9.98 -8.80
CA ALA A 104 6.75 9.89 -10.18
C ALA A 104 6.24 8.47 -10.54
N ASP A 105 6.68 7.46 -9.78
CA ASP A 105 6.18 6.09 -9.89
C ASP A 105 4.92 5.86 -9.04
N GLY A 106 4.51 6.86 -8.27
CA GLY A 106 3.33 6.84 -7.39
C GLY A 106 3.64 6.74 -5.90
N TYR A 107 4.91 6.62 -5.50
CA TYR A 107 5.26 6.41 -4.10
C TYR A 107 4.98 7.69 -3.28
N PRO A 108 4.31 7.65 -2.12
CA PRO A 108 3.85 8.88 -1.47
C PRO A 108 5.02 9.76 -1.00
N TRP A 109 5.21 10.93 -1.62
CA TRP A 109 6.31 11.83 -1.27
C TRP A 109 6.24 12.29 0.21
N ASN A 110 5.03 12.46 0.72
CA ASN A 110 4.73 12.96 2.06
C ASN A 110 5.04 11.95 3.17
N ILE A 111 5.46 10.73 2.83
CA ILE A 111 5.96 9.74 3.77
C ILE A 111 7.40 10.03 4.25
N SER A 112 8.07 10.96 3.56
CA SER A 112 9.43 11.40 3.88
C SER A 112 9.59 11.74 5.36
N ASN A 113 10.53 11.10 6.04
CA ASN A 113 10.81 11.26 7.48
C ASN A 113 9.63 10.95 8.42
N ARG A 114 8.74 10.00 8.05
CA ARG A 114 7.61 9.56 8.89
C ARG A 114 7.74 8.11 9.35
N ASP A 115 8.94 7.69 9.75
CA ASP A 115 9.22 6.32 10.21
C ASP A 115 8.74 5.22 9.25
N ALA A 116 8.79 5.50 7.96
CA ALA A 116 8.45 4.55 6.92
C ALA A 116 9.63 3.62 6.61
N ALA A 117 9.30 2.40 6.21
CA ALA A 117 10.26 1.40 5.82
C ALA A 117 9.92 0.80 4.46
N VAL A 118 10.87 0.05 3.92
CA VAL A 118 10.71 -0.94 2.84
C VAL A 118 11.26 -2.28 3.33
N LEU A 119 11.03 -3.39 2.62
CA LEU A 119 11.63 -4.68 2.98
C LEU A 119 12.80 -5.02 2.07
N VAL A 120 13.89 -5.48 2.68
CA VAL A 120 15.05 -6.07 2.01
C VAL A 120 15.43 -7.33 2.77
N ALA A 121 15.51 -8.47 2.09
CA ALA A 121 15.88 -9.77 2.69
C ALA A 121 15.07 -10.10 3.97
N GLY A 122 13.75 -9.89 3.93
CA GLY A 122 12.84 -10.16 5.04
C GLY A 122 12.95 -9.20 6.23
N GLN A 123 13.64 -8.06 6.08
CA GLN A 123 13.86 -7.09 7.15
C GLN A 123 13.40 -5.68 6.75
N ARG A 124 12.85 -4.95 7.73
CA ARG A 124 12.43 -3.55 7.56
C ARG A 124 13.64 -2.60 7.53
N CYS A 125 13.80 -1.90 6.40
CA CYS A 125 14.83 -0.90 6.17
C CYS A 125 14.20 0.49 6.13
N ALA A 126 14.61 1.39 7.02
CA ALA A 126 14.03 2.73 7.14
C ALA A 126 14.32 3.62 5.91
N ILE A 127 13.34 4.40 5.46
CA ILE A 127 13.52 5.42 4.43
C ILE A 127 14.22 6.64 5.02
N LEU A 128 15.28 7.09 4.37
CA LEU A 128 16.16 8.16 4.82
C LEU A 128 15.95 9.44 4.01
N GLY A 129 15.58 10.52 4.69
CA GLY A 129 15.38 11.81 4.06
C GLY A 129 14.13 11.85 3.19
N ARG A 130 14.16 12.70 2.15
CA ARG A 130 13.03 12.87 1.23
C ARG A 130 13.00 11.80 0.15
N VAL A 131 11.80 11.28 -0.11
CA VAL A 131 11.45 10.60 -1.37
C VAL A 131 11.57 11.61 -2.50
N THR A 132 12.34 11.28 -3.54
CA THR A 132 12.54 12.14 -4.71
C THR A 132 11.67 11.68 -5.88
N MET A 133 11.81 12.33 -7.05
CA MET A 133 11.00 12.00 -8.23
C MET A 133 11.14 10.54 -8.63
N ASP A 134 12.39 10.06 -8.69
CA ASP A 134 12.72 8.74 -9.24
C ASP A 134 13.57 7.88 -8.29
N LEU A 135 14.06 8.46 -7.18
CA LEU A 135 14.97 7.79 -6.25
C LEU A 135 14.54 7.93 -4.80
N MET A 136 14.87 6.92 -4.00
CA MET A 136 14.74 6.90 -2.54
C MET A 136 16.02 6.35 -1.92
N MET A 137 16.30 6.73 -0.67
CA MET A 137 17.41 6.20 0.10
C MET A 137 16.89 5.43 1.30
N ILE A 138 17.52 4.32 1.62
CA ILE A 138 17.15 3.46 2.75
C ILE A 138 18.37 3.07 3.58
N ASP A 139 18.17 2.83 4.88
CA ASP A 139 19.19 2.26 5.77
C ASP A 139 19.26 0.75 5.59
N VAL A 140 20.38 0.26 5.09
CA VAL A 140 20.68 -1.19 4.95
C VAL A 140 21.84 -1.61 5.85
N SER A 141 22.12 -0.84 6.92
CA SER A 141 23.23 -1.12 7.83
C SER A 141 23.15 -2.49 8.53
N THR A 142 21.95 -3.06 8.65
CA THR A 142 21.70 -4.38 9.27
C THR A 142 21.54 -5.51 8.24
N ILE A 143 21.61 -5.19 6.95
CA ILE A 143 21.47 -6.17 5.88
C ILE A 143 22.87 -6.62 5.46
N ASP A 144 23.21 -7.85 5.84
CA ASP A 144 24.46 -8.47 5.43
C ASP A 144 24.49 -8.66 3.91
N GLY A 145 25.56 -8.18 3.28
CA GLY A 145 25.77 -8.37 1.85
C GLY A 145 24.92 -7.52 0.90
N ALA A 146 24.11 -6.56 1.39
CA ALA A 146 23.28 -5.73 0.51
C ALA A 146 24.05 -5.10 -0.66
N GLU A 147 23.61 -5.36 -1.88
CA GLU A 147 24.28 -4.98 -3.11
C GLU A 147 23.32 -4.44 -4.19
N ALA A 148 23.88 -3.89 -5.27
CA ALA A 148 23.09 -3.40 -6.38
C ALA A 148 22.44 -4.59 -7.12
N GLY A 149 21.17 -4.47 -7.46
CA GLY A 149 20.36 -5.53 -8.08
C GLY A 149 19.43 -6.26 -7.12
N ASP A 150 19.69 -6.19 -5.81
CA ASP A 150 18.86 -6.79 -4.78
C ASP A 150 17.41 -6.31 -4.86
N GLU A 151 16.48 -7.25 -4.68
CA GLU A 151 15.05 -6.97 -4.66
C GLU A 151 14.66 -6.22 -3.38
N VAL A 152 13.81 -5.21 -3.55
CA VAL A 152 13.24 -4.44 -2.44
C VAL A 152 11.73 -4.43 -2.57
N ILE A 153 11.03 -4.77 -1.49
CA ILE A 153 9.56 -4.70 -1.43
C ILE A 153 9.14 -3.34 -0.88
N LEU A 154 8.51 -2.53 -1.74
CA LEU A 154 7.94 -1.23 -1.38
C LEU A 154 6.58 -1.37 -0.67
N MET A 155 5.81 -2.39 -1.06
CA MET A 155 4.53 -2.78 -0.48
C MET A 155 4.29 -4.26 -0.76
N GLY A 156 3.96 -5.04 0.26
CA GLY A 156 3.75 -6.49 0.16
C GLY A 156 4.44 -7.25 1.30
N ARG A 157 4.62 -8.56 1.12
CA ARG A 157 5.28 -9.44 2.11
C ARG A 157 6.66 -9.88 1.63
N ASP A 158 7.57 -10.01 2.59
CA ASP A 158 8.87 -10.67 2.44
C ASP A 158 9.16 -11.48 3.71
N GLY A 159 9.18 -12.81 3.59
CA GLY A 159 9.23 -13.71 4.75
C GLY A 159 8.07 -13.47 5.73
N ASN A 160 8.41 -13.19 6.99
CA ASN A 160 7.45 -12.92 8.06
C ASN A 160 7.09 -11.43 8.19
N GLU A 161 7.76 -10.54 7.43
CA GLU A 161 7.50 -9.11 7.44
C GLU A 161 6.51 -8.71 6.33
N GLU A 162 5.76 -7.66 6.59
CA GLU A 162 4.80 -7.10 5.64
C GLU A 162 4.77 -5.59 5.74
N ILE A 163 4.78 -4.92 4.59
CA ILE A 163 4.38 -3.52 4.46
C ILE A 163 3.06 -3.50 3.72
N SER A 164 1.98 -3.40 4.47
CA SER A 164 0.64 -3.46 3.89
C SER A 164 0.27 -2.14 3.19
N CYS A 165 -0.66 -2.20 2.25
CA CYS A 165 -1.23 -0.99 1.64
C CYS A 165 -1.86 -0.06 2.70
N ALA A 166 -2.49 -0.64 3.74
CA ALA A 166 -3.07 0.11 4.86
C ALA A 166 -2.01 0.80 5.72
N GLU A 167 -0.88 0.14 5.99
CA GLU A 167 0.26 0.75 6.69
C GLU A 167 0.81 1.94 5.88
N LEU A 168 1.06 1.74 4.58
CA LEU A 168 1.59 2.79 3.72
C LEU A 168 0.63 3.98 3.64
N ALA A 169 -0.67 3.71 3.49
CA ALA A 169 -1.72 4.73 3.50
C ALA A 169 -1.74 5.52 4.83
N LYS A 170 -1.69 4.82 5.97
CA LYS A 170 -1.66 5.44 7.30
C LYS A 170 -0.48 6.38 7.45
N THR A 171 0.73 5.93 7.09
CA THR A 171 1.95 6.75 7.21
C THR A 171 1.92 7.95 6.27
N ALA A 172 1.36 7.78 5.08
CA ALA A 172 1.11 8.86 4.12
C ALA A 172 -0.09 9.76 4.50
N GLY A 173 -0.84 9.45 5.56
CA GLY A 173 -2.01 10.24 5.97
C GLY A 173 -3.16 10.18 4.96
N THR A 174 -3.39 9.02 4.36
CA THR A 174 -4.44 8.79 3.35
C THR A 174 -5.11 7.42 3.50
N ILE A 175 -5.88 7.01 2.49
CA ILE A 175 -6.60 5.75 2.39
C ILE A 175 -5.93 4.78 1.40
N PRO A 176 -6.12 3.45 1.55
CA PRO A 176 -5.52 2.45 0.68
C PRO A 176 -5.83 2.62 -0.82
N TRP A 177 -7.01 3.14 -1.16
CA TRP A 177 -7.37 3.45 -2.55
C TRP A 177 -6.41 4.43 -3.20
N GLU A 178 -5.98 5.46 -2.47
CA GLU A 178 -5.07 6.46 -3.03
C GLU A 178 -3.69 5.83 -3.30
N ILE A 179 -3.22 4.93 -2.43
CA ILE A 179 -1.97 4.19 -2.66
C ILE A 179 -2.03 3.37 -3.94
N THR A 180 -3.08 2.56 -4.13
CA THR A 180 -3.16 1.63 -5.27
C THR A 180 -3.38 2.36 -6.59
N THR A 181 -4.17 3.43 -6.58
CA THR A 181 -4.47 4.23 -7.78
C THR A 181 -3.33 5.16 -8.20
N ARG A 182 -2.43 5.54 -7.28
CA ARG A 182 -1.26 6.38 -7.59
C ARG A 182 -0.16 5.65 -8.34
N ILE A 183 -0.12 4.31 -8.34
CA ILE A 183 0.87 3.52 -9.07
C ILE A 183 0.71 3.81 -10.57
N GLY A 184 1.60 4.63 -11.12
CA GLY A 184 1.47 5.18 -12.47
C GLY A 184 1.83 4.19 -13.58
N ALA A 185 1.67 4.62 -14.84
CA ALA A 185 1.97 3.80 -16.02
C ALA A 185 3.47 3.44 -16.17
N ARG A 186 4.37 4.21 -15.53
CA ARG A 186 5.81 3.91 -15.48
C ARG A 186 6.13 2.59 -14.77
N VAL A 187 5.27 2.16 -13.85
CA VAL A 187 5.45 0.91 -13.11
C VAL A 187 4.88 -0.23 -13.93
N GLN A 188 5.75 -1.13 -14.39
CA GLN A 188 5.35 -2.34 -15.10
C GLN A 188 4.49 -3.23 -14.21
N ARG A 189 3.38 -3.72 -14.74
CA ARG A 189 2.53 -4.73 -14.09
C ARG A 189 2.86 -6.10 -14.66
N LEU A 190 3.14 -7.04 -13.77
CA LEU A 190 3.34 -8.45 -14.08
C LEU A 190 2.20 -9.24 -13.42
N TYR A 191 1.59 -10.15 -14.18
CA TYR A 191 0.48 -10.99 -13.73
C TYR A 191 1.00 -12.42 -13.51
N LEU A 192 0.58 -13.04 -12.40
CA LEU A 192 0.95 -14.39 -12.00
C LEU A 192 -0.15 -15.39 -12.34
#